data_AF-A0A9D6C7Y8-F1
#
_entry.id   AF-A0A9D6C7Y8-F1
#
_cell.length_a   1.000
_cell.length_b   1.000
_cell.length_c   1.000
_cell.angle_alpha   90.00
_cell.angle_beta   90.00
_cell.angle_gamma   90.00
#
_symmetry.space_group_name_H-M   'P 1'
#
loop_
_entity.id
_entity.type
_entity.pdbx_description
1 polymer ?
#
loop_
_entity_poly.entity_id
_entity_poly.type
_entity_poly.pdbx_seq_one_letter_code
_entity_poly.pdbx_strand_id
1 'polypeptide(L)'
;MTTIEQPGRPWLQAIGVGVLVAIVTAAAMLALTAAGVSPFPKPPSLAFAETLLGRPLPLPVGLLFHAAYVTFWSVLYLRFFRRRSLGAGLALAAGLWIVILVVFFPIIGWGLAGTSVSPKLIPASFVPHLLFGLLLWGGDRCLPRQGTHASQQA
;
A
#
# COMPACT_ATOMS: atom_id res chain seq x y z
N MET A 1 -6.95 -22.61 -29.06
CA MET A 1 -7.49 -21.60 -28.12
C MET A 1 -6.31 -20.88 -27.47
N THR A 2 -5.77 -19.84 -28.13
CA THR A 2 -4.62 -19.08 -27.63
C THR A 2 -5.09 -18.04 -26.63
N THR A 3 -4.82 -18.25 -25.35
CA THR A 3 -5.06 -17.24 -24.31
C THR A 3 -4.05 -16.12 -24.54
N ILE A 4 -4.49 -15.00 -25.11
CA ILE A 4 -3.65 -13.81 -25.19
C ILE A 4 -3.49 -13.30 -23.74
N GLU A 5 -2.33 -13.59 -23.14
CA GLU A 5 -1.91 -12.98 -21.88
C GLU A 5 -2.00 -11.45 -22.05
N GLN A 6 -2.92 -10.83 -21.31
CA GLN A 6 -3.08 -9.38 -21.33
C GLN A 6 -1.82 -8.73 -20.75
N PRO A 7 -1.05 -7.93 -21.51
CA PRO A 7 0.15 -7.31 -20.98
C PRO A 7 -0.21 -6.42 -19.78
N GLY A 8 0.53 -6.58 -18.68
CA GLY A 8 0.41 -5.71 -17.51
C GLY A 8 0.64 -4.23 -17.87
N ARG A 9 0.24 -3.31 -16.97
CA ARG A 9 0.34 -1.86 -17.25
C ARG A 9 1.78 -1.42 -17.54
N PRO A 10 2.00 -0.39 -18.37
CA PRO A 10 3.31 0.23 -18.52
C PRO A 10 3.90 0.62 -17.16
N TRP A 11 5.22 0.47 -17.02
CA TRP A 11 5.92 0.72 -15.74
C TRP A 11 5.62 2.10 -15.16
N LEU A 12 5.69 3.15 -15.99
CA LEU A 12 5.41 4.52 -15.55
C LEU A 12 3.98 4.67 -15.02
N GLN A 13 2.99 4.05 -15.67
CA GLN A 13 1.60 4.08 -15.20
C GLN A 13 1.45 3.33 -13.88
N ALA A 14 2.04 2.14 -13.75
CA ALA A 14 1.96 1.33 -12.53
C ALA A 14 2.61 2.05 -11.34
N ILE A 15 3.77 2.67 -11.56
CA ILE A 15 4.46 3.49 -10.56
C ILE A 15 3.60 4.71 -10.20
N GLY A 16 3.06 5.43 -11.19
CA GLY A 16 2.20 6.59 -10.97
C GLY A 16 0.97 6.27 -10.13
N VAL A 17 0.30 5.14 -10.40
CA VAL A 17 -0.80 4.66 -9.56
C VAL A 17 -0.32 4.35 -8.15
N GLY A 18 0.81 3.65 -8.01
CA GLY A 18 1.36 3.31 -6.70
C GLY A 18 1.69 4.54 -5.85
N VAL A 19 2.30 5.56 -6.44
CA VAL A 19 2.59 6.84 -5.77
C VAL A 19 1.30 7.57 -5.38
N LEU A 20 0.29 7.60 -6.26
CA LEU A 20 -1.00 8.21 -5.93
C LEU A 20 -1.68 7.49 -4.75
N VAL A 21 -1.72 6.16 -4.77
CA VAL A 21 -2.28 5.35 -3.67
C VAL A 21 -1.51 5.60 -2.38
N ALA A 22 -0.18 5.69 -2.44
CA ALA A 22 0.66 6.01 -1.30
C ALA A 22 0.33 7.37 -0.69
N ILE A 23 0.17 8.41 -1.53
CA ILE A 23 -0.16 9.77 -1.08
C ILE A 23 -1.54 9.78 -0.40
N VAL A 24 -2.56 9.19 -1.03
CA VAL A 24 -3.93 9.20 -0.48
C VAL A 24 -4.00 8.45 0.84
N THR A 25 -3.37 7.27 0.94
CA THR A 25 -3.34 6.49 2.18
C THR A 25 -2.53 7.17 3.28
N ALA A 26 -1.40 7.81 2.94
CA ALA A 26 -0.63 8.60 3.88
C ALA A 26 -1.42 9.81 4.40
N ALA A 27 -2.11 10.54 3.52
CA ALA A 27 -2.96 11.66 3.89
C ALA A 27 -4.08 11.24 4.84
N ALA A 28 -4.77 10.12 4.56
CA ALA A 28 -5.80 9.59 5.45
C ALA A 28 -5.26 9.25 6.85
N MET A 29 -4.10 8.59 6.92
CA MET A 29 -3.45 8.27 8.20
C MET A 29 -3.06 9.55 8.96
N LEU A 30 -2.41 10.51 8.29
CA LEU A 30 -1.98 11.76 8.91
C LEU A 30 -3.18 12.60 9.39
N ALA A 31 -4.28 12.62 8.64
CA ALA A 31 -5.51 13.30 9.04
C ALA A 31 -6.12 12.68 10.31
N LEU A 32 -6.19 11.34 10.40
CA LEU A 32 -6.69 10.65 11.59
C LEU A 32 -5.79 10.86 12.81
N THR A 33 -4.47 10.93 12.60
CA THR A 33 -3.52 11.28 13.66
C THR A 33 -3.68 12.72 14.11
N ALA A 34 -3.79 13.67 13.17
CA ALA A 34 -4.00 15.09 13.47
C ALA A 34 -5.33 15.33 14.20
N ALA A 35 -6.36 14.54 13.91
CA ALA A 35 -7.64 14.57 14.61
C ALA A 35 -7.62 13.91 16.00
N GLY A 36 -6.50 13.29 16.42
CA GLY A 36 -6.38 12.61 17.71
C GLY A 36 -7.17 11.30 17.83
N VAL A 37 -7.69 10.78 16.71
CA VAL A 37 -8.52 9.56 16.68
C VAL A 37 -7.66 8.30 16.48
N SER A 38 -6.46 8.46 15.94
CA SER A 38 -5.52 7.36 15.69
C SER A 38 -5.01 6.75 17.01
N PRO A 39 -5.17 5.44 17.24
CA PRO A 39 -4.61 4.77 18.42
C PRO A 39 -3.11 4.47 18.28
N PHE A 40 -2.48 4.82 17.15
CA PHE A 40 -1.07 4.58 16.91
C PHE A 40 -0.20 5.58 17.68
N PRO A 41 0.84 5.12 18.42
CA PRO A 41 1.77 6.02 19.10
C PRO A 41 2.53 6.94 18.13
N LYS A 42 2.84 6.42 16.94
CA LYS A 42 3.47 7.12 15.81
C LYS A 42 3.14 6.40 14.51
N PRO A 43 3.34 7.01 13.32
CA PRO A 43 3.13 6.33 12.04
C PRO A 43 3.91 5.01 11.95
N PRO A 44 3.31 3.88 11.53
CA PRO A 44 3.99 2.58 11.53
C PRO A 44 5.25 2.54 10.66
N SER A 45 5.24 3.19 9.49
CA SER A 45 6.42 3.27 8.62
C SER A 45 7.56 4.09 9.22
N LEU A 46 7.24 5.10 10.05
CA LEU A 46 8.23 5.85 10.81
C LEU A 46 8.81 4.99 11.94
N ALA A 47 7.96 4.31 12.72
CA ALA A 47 8.41 3.37 13.75
C ALA A 47 9.35 2.31 13.18
N PHE A 48 9.00 1.76 12.02
CA PHE A 48 9.83 0.78 11.32
C PHE A 48 11.18 1.37 10.89
N ALA A 49 11.18 2.57 10.29
CA ALA A 49 12.42 3.22 9.88
C ALA A 49 13.35 3.50 11.07
N GLU A 50 12.81 3.97 12.20
CA GLU A 50 13.56 4.21 13.43
C GLU A 50 14.12 2.91 14.03
N THR A 51 13.33 1.83 13.98
CA THR A 51 13.76 0.51 14.43
C THR A 51 14.91 -0.01 13.56
N LEU A 52 14.81 0.14 12.24
CA LEU A 52 15.81 -0.33 11.28
C LEU A 52 17.12 0.47 11.37
N LEU A 53 17.04 1.78 11.60
CA LEU A 53 18.20 2.68 11.65
C LEU A 53 18.71 2.93 13.08
N GLY A 54 18.04 2.39 14.10
CA GLY A 54 18.44 2.47 15.51
C GLY A 54 18.45 3.89 16.09
N ARG A 55 17.69 4.82 15.51
CA ARG A 55 17.69 6.24 15.92
C ARG A 55 16.36 6.92 15.60
N PRO A 56 16.01 8.02 16.28
CA PRO A 56 14.85 8.82 15.91
C PRO A 56 15.01 9.44 14.52
N LEU A 57 13.91 9.51 13.77
CA LEU A 57 13.90 10.01 12.40
C LEU A 57 12.79 11.04 12.20
N PRO A 58 12.97 11.98 11.26
CA PRO A 58 11.91 12.92 10.94
C PRO A 58 10.81 12.22 10.11
N LEU A 59 9.58 12.70 10.25
CA LEU A 59 8.39 12.17 9.56
C LEU A 59 8.57 11.91 8.06
N PRO A 60 9.22 12.78 7.25
CA PRO A 60 9.40 12.54 5.83
C PRO A 60 10.11 11.22 5.52
N VAL A 61 11.02 10.75 6.37
CA VAL A 61 11.68 9.45 6.17
C VAL A 61 10.67 8.32 6.30
N GLY A 62 9.81 8.35 7.32
CA GLY A 62 8.71 7.39 7.46
C GLY A 62 7.73 7.43 6.27
N LEU A 63 7.45 8.61 5.72
CA LEU A 63 6.60 8.76 4.54
C LEU A 63 7.25 8.18 3.28
N LEU A 64 8.57 8.32 3.12
CA LEU A 64 9.30 7.69 2.01
C LEU A 64 9.28 6.17 2.11
N PHE A 65 9.47 5.59 3.29
CA PHE A 65 9.34 4.14 3.51
C PHE A 65 7.92 3.65 3.17
N HIS A 66 6.89 4.36 3.64
CA HIS A 66 5.49 4.07 3.29
C HIS A 66 5.27 4.12 1.78
N ALA A 67 5.72 5.20 1.13
CA ALA A 67 5.53 5.39 -0.30
C ALA A 67 6.24 4.32 -1.13
N ALA A 68 7.47 3.97 -0.78
CA ALA A 68 8.21 2.90 -1.44
C ALA A 68 7.48 1.56 -1.31
N TYR A 69 7.02 1.21 -0.09
CA TYR A 69 6.35 -0.06 0.17
C TYR A 69 5.00 -0.16 -0.55
N VAL A 70 4.15 0.88 -0.45
CA VAL A 70 2.85 0.91 -1.13
C VAL A 70 3.00 0.91 -2.65
N THR A 71 3.98 1.65 -3.18
CA THR A 71 4.26 1.67 -4.63
C THR A 71 4.74 0.30 -5.10
N PHE A 72 5.63 -0.35 -4.36
CA PHE A 72 6.11 -1.70 -4.67
C PHE A 72 4.94 -2.69 -4.84
N TRP A 73 4.03 -2.76 -3.85
CA TRP A 73 2.90 -3.67 -3.92
C TRP A 73 1.87 -3.30 -4.99
N SER A 74 1.69 -2.00 -5.25
CA SER A 74 0.81 -1.53 -6.33
C SER A 74 1.34 -1.93 -7.70
N VAL A 75 2.65 -1.77 -7.93
CA VAL A 75 3.32 -2.21 -9.16
C VAL A 75 3.23 -3.72 -9.30
N LEU A 76 3.46 -4.46 -8.21
CA LEU A 76 3.38 -5.92 -8.23
C LEU A 76 1.99 -6.39 -8.68
N TYR A 77 0.94 -5.79 -8.12
CA TYR A 77 -0.44 -6.07 -8.51
C TYR A 77 -0.73 -5.71 -9.97
N LEU A 78 -0.42 -4.48 -10.39
CA LEU A 78 -0.79 -3.99 -11.72
C LEU A 78 -0.01 -4.65 -12.86
N ARG A 79 1.16 -5.24 -12.56
CA ARG A 79 2.04 -5.84 -13.55
C ARG A 79 1.95 -7.35 -13.62
N PHE A 80 1.86 -8.03 -12.48
CA PHE A 80 1.99 -9.49 -12.41
C PHE A 80 0.67 -10.22 -12.11
N PHE A 81 -0.36 -9.53 -11.60
CA PHE A 81 -1.64 -10.20 -11.37
C PHE A 81 -2.42 -10.32 -12.69
N ARG A 82 -2.66 -11.56 -13.11
CA ARG A 82 -3.46 -11.88 -14.31
C ARG A 82 -4.90 -11.40 -14.19
N ARG A 83 -5.50 -11.50 -13.00
CA ARG A 83 -6.86 -11.04 -12.70
C ARG A 83 -6.82 -9.87 -11.72
N ARG A 84 -7.10 -8.67 -12.22
CA ARG A 84 -7.19 -7.42 -11.45
C ARG A 84 -8.63 -7.13 -11.01
N SER A 85 -9.26 -8.09 -10.34
CA SER A 85 -10.61 -7.92 -9.79
C SER A 85 -10.58 -7.21 -8.44
N LEU A 86 -11.73 -6.68 -8.00
CA LEU A 86 -11.88 -6.11 -6.66
C LEU A 86 -11.45 -7.14 -5.60
N GLY A 87 -11.89 -8.39 -5.75
CA GLY A 87 -11.50 -9.48 -4.86
C GLY A 87 -9.99 -9.71 -4.81
N ALA A 88 -9.28 -9.63 -5.94
CA ALA A 88 -7.82 -9.76 -5.95
C ALA A 88 -7.12 -8.58 -5.24
N GLY A 89 -7.64 -7.35 -5.40
CA GLY A 89 -7.11 -6.17 -4.70
C GLY A 89 -7.35 -6.25 -3.19
N LEU A 90 -8.55 -6.66 -2.78
CA LEU A 90 -8.89 -6.88 -1.38
C LEU A 90 -8.13 -8.06 -0.76
N ALA A 91 -7.87 -9.13 -1.51
CA ALA A 91 -7.05 -10.24 -1.05
C ALA A 91 -5.60 -9.81 -0.79
N LEU A 92 -5.01 -9.01 -1.70
CA LEU A 92 -3.69 -8.42 -1.47
C LEU A 92 -3.70 -7.52 -0.24
N ALA A 93 -4.70 -6.64 -0.11
CA ALA A 93 -4.87 -5.78 1.06
C ALA A 93 -4.97 -6.58 2.37
N ALA A 94 -5.77 -7.65 2.39
CA ALA A 94 -5.90 -8.53 3.55
C ALA A 94 -4.58 -9.23 3.89
N GLY A 95 -3.82 -9.68 2.89
CA GLY A 95 -2.48 -10.24 3.08
C GLY A 95 -1.53 -9.23 3.71
N LEU A 96 -1.48 -8.01 3.18
CA LEU A 96 -0.64 -6.94 3.74
C LEU A 96 -1.07 -6.52 5.15
N TRP A 97 -2.37 -6.54 5.42
CA TRP A 97 -2.90 -6.31 6.77
C TRP A 97 -2.44 -7.40 7.74
N ILE A 98 -2.45 -8.66 7.35
CA ILE A 98 -1.87 -9.74 8.17
C ILE A 98 -0.37 -9.51 8.39
N VAL A 99 0.37 -9.13 7.34
CA VAL A 99 1.82 -8.85 7.43
C VAL A 99 2.11 -7.73 8.44
N ILE A 100 1.33 -6.64 8.47
CA ILE A 100 1.56 -5.60 9.49
C ILE A 100 1.32 -6.12 10.92
N LEU A 101 0.30 -6.97 11.12
CA LEU A 101 -0.04 -7.52 12.44
C LEU A 101 1.00 -8.52 12.96
N VAL A 102 1.56 -9.36 12.08
CA VAL A 102 2.40 -10.51 12.48
C VAL A 102 3.89 -10.31 12.22
N VAL A 103 4.27 -9.34 11.39
CA VAL A 103 5.67 -9.05 11.07
C VAL A 103 6.07 -7.66 11.58
N PHE A 104 5.45 -6.60 11.05
CA PHE A 104 5.90 -5.24 11.37
C PHE A 104 5.65 -4.86 12.82
N PHE A 105 4.46 -5.12 13.38
CA PHE A 105 4.15 -4.79 14.77
C PHE A 105 5.08 -5.49 15.77
N PRO A 106 5.36 -6.81 15.65
CA PRO A 106 6.39 -7.44 16.47
C PRO A 106 7.78 -6.81 16.30
N ILE A 107 8.24 -6.56 15.07
CA ILE A 107 9.57 -6.00 14.80
C ILE A 107 9.75 -4.64 15.46
N ILE A 108 8.76 -3.75 15.40
CA ILE A 108 8.81 -2.41 15.99
C ILE A 108 8.53 -2.39 17.50
N GLY A 109 8.35 -3.56 18.13
CA GLY A 109 8.13 -3.69 19.57
C GLY A 109 6.69 -3.45 20.04
N TRP A 110 5.69 -3.47 19.15
CA TRP A 110 4.27 -3.33 19.52
C TRP A 110 3.58 -4.66 19.82
N GLY A 111 4.31 -5.77 19.71
CA GLY A 111 3.82 -7.12 19.97
C GLY A 111 2.94 -7.67 18.85
N LEU A 112 2.52 -8.93 19.00
CA LEU A 112 1.65 -9.58 18.01
C LEU A 112 0.30 -8.86 17.93
N ALA A 113 -0.11 -8.50 16.72
CA ALA A 113 -1.32 -7.74 16.44
C ALA A 113 -1.42 -6.37 17.19
N GLY A 114 -0.30 -5.84 17.69
CA GLY A 114 -0.27 -4.54 18.38
C GLY A 114 -0.73 -4.57 19.83
N THR A 115 -0.86 -5.77 20.42
CA THR A 115 -1.42 -5.98 21.76
C THR A 115 -0.60 -5.41 22.90
N SER A 116 0.71 -5.17 22.71
CA SER A 116 1.53 -4.47 23.71
C SER A 116 1.24 -2.97 23.79
N VAL A 117 0.53 -2.41 22.80
CA VAL A 117 0.09 -1.01 22.79
C VAL A 117 -1.41 -0.93 23.06
N SER A 118 -2.22 -1.52 22.17
CA SER A 118 -3.67 -1.56 22.30
C SER A 118 -4.30 -2.52 21.29
N PRO A 119 -5.33 -3.30 21.66
CA PRO A 119 -6.12 -4.08 20.69
C PRO A 119 -6.77 -3.22 19.59
N LYS A 120 -6.93 -1.91 19.81
CA LYS A 120 -7.46 -0.96 18.82
C LYS A 120 -6.56 -0.84 17.57
N LEU A 121 -5.29 -1.24 17.65
CA LEU A 121 -4.37 -1.23 16.49
C LEU A 121 -4.82 -2.22 15.39
N ILE A 122 -5.59 -3.25 15.73
CA ILE A 122 -6.10 -4.23 14.76
C ILE A 122 -7.05 -3.57 13.76
N PRO A 123 -8.21 -3.01 14.18
CA PRO A 123 -9.10 -2.31 13.26
C PRO A 123 -8.49 -1.01 12.73
N ALA A 124 -7.65 -0.31 13.50
CA ALA A 124 -7.01 0.91 13.02
C ALA A 124 -6.01 0.66 11.89
N SER A 125 -5.30 -0.47 11.91
CA SER A 125 -4.44 -0.88 10.79
C SER A 125 -5.25 -1.45 9.63
N PHE A 126 -6.43 -2.03 9.87
CA PHE A 126 -7.28 -2.56 8.81
C PHE A 126 -7.77 -1.48 7.84
N VAL A 127 -8.21 -0.32 8.35
CA VAL A 127 -8.76 0.78 7.55
C VAL A 127 -7.84 1.23 6.39
N PRO A 128 -6.56 1.57 6.60
CA PRO A 128 -5.68 1.97 5.51
C PRO A 128 -5.40 0.84 4.50
N HIS A 129 -5.43 -0.42 4.93
CA HIS A 129 -5.26 -1.56 4.03
C HIS A 129 -6.52 -1.78 3.17
N LEU A 130 -7.70 -1.67 3.75
CA LEU A 130 -8.95 -1.69 3.01
C LEU A 130 -8.97 -0.56 1.97
N LEU A 131 -8.62 0.65 2.39
CA LEU A 131 -8.51 1.81 1.49
C LEU A 131 -7.51 1.54 0.36
N PHE A 132 -6.33 0.98 0.65
CA PHE A 132 -5.35 0.56 -0.35
C PHE A 132 -5.97 -0.39 -1.40
N GLY A 133 -6.66 -1.45 -0.97
CA GLY A 133 -7.27 -2.42 -1.89
C GLY A 133 -8.34 -1.80 -2.80
N LEU A 134 -9.16 -0.89 -2.24
CA LEU A 134 -10.19 -0.16 -2.98
C LEU A 134 -9.57 0.82 -4.00
N LEU A 135 -8.56 1.58 -3.59
CA LEU A 135 -7.87 2.53 -4.47
C LEU A 135 -7.11 1.83 -5.59
N LEU A 136 -6.49 0.68 -5.30
CA LEU A 136 -5.75 -0.10 -6.29
C LEU A 136 -6.69 -0.68 -7.36
N TRP A 137 -7.85 -1.19 -6.95
CA TRP A 137 -8.90 -1.60 -7.88
C TRP A 137 -9.45 -0.42 -8.68
N GLY A 138 -9.77 0.70 -8.01
CA GLY A 138 -10.27 1.91 -8.66
C GLY A 138 -9.29 2.49 -9.69
N GLY A 139 -8.00 2.56 -9.34
CA GLY A 139 -6.93 3.01 -10.25
C GLY A 139 -6.79 2.12 -11.48
N ASP A 140 -7.03 0.81 -11.37
CA ASP A 140 -7.06 -0.08 -12.53
C ASP A 140 -8.29 0.14 -13.43
N ARG A 141 -9.41 0.64 -12.90
CA ARG A 141 -10.62 0.92 -13.69
C ARG A 141 -10.62 2.29 -14.36
N CYS A 142 -10.11 3.30 -13.67
CA CYS A 142 -10.22 4.69 -14.14
C CYS A 142 -9.15 5.10 -15.16
N LEU A 143 -8.03 4.37 -15.27
CA LEU A 143 -6.95 4.74 -16.19
C LEU A 143 -7.01 3.94 -17.50
N PRO A 144 -7.09 4.60 -18.67
CA PRO A 144 -7.00 3.95 -19.97
C PRO A 144 -5.74 3.08 -20.03
N ARG A 145 -5.87 1.85 -20.55
CA ARG A 145 -4.69 1.09 -20.96
C ARG A 145 -4.12 1.86 -22.14
N GLN A 146 -2.93 2.43 -22.00
CA GLN A 146 -2.26 3.01 -23.17
C GLN A 146 -2.01 1.85 -24.14
N GLY A 147 -2.85 1.79 -25.17
CA GLY A 147 -2.63 0.96 -26.33
C GLY A 147 -1.45 1.53 -27.08
N THR A 148 -0.50 0.67 -27.43
CA THR A 148 0.62 0.96 -28.29
C THR A 148 0.09 1.32 -29.69
N HIS A 149 -0.37 2.55 -29.90
CA HIS A 149 -0.54 3.11 -31.24
C HIS A 149 0.82 3.56 -31.76
N ALA A 150 1.66 2.61 -32.14
CA ALA A 150 2.91 2.90 -32.84
C ALA A 150 3.40 1.64 -33.58
N SER A 151 2.71 1.26 -34.67
CA SER A 151 3.25 0.53 -35.86
C SER A 151 2.12 -0.04 -36.73
N GLN A 152 1.34 0.82 -37.36
CA GLN A 152 0.66 0.50 -38.63
C GLN A 152 0.76 1.74 -39.51
N GLN A 153 1.94 1.94 -40.10
CA GLN A 153 2.20 2.78 -41.28
C GLN A 153 3.70 2.71 -41.58
N ALA A 154 4.09 1.65 -42.29
CA ALA A 154 5.23 1.59 -43.20
C ALA A 154 5.02 0.38 -44.11
#